data_AF-A0A0L7K346-F1
#
_entry.id   AF-A0A0L7K346-F1
#
_cell.length_a   1.000
_cell.length_b   1.000
_cell.length_c   1.000
_cell.angle_alpha   90.00
_cell.angle_beta   90.00
_cell.angle_gamma   90.00
#
_symmetry.space_group_name_H-M   'P 1'
#
loop_
_entity.id
_entity.type
_entity.pdbx_description
1 polymer ?
#
loop_
_entity_poly.entity_id
_entity_poly.type
_entity_poly.pdbx_seq_one_letter_code
_entity_poly.pdbx_strand_id
1 'polypeptide(L)'
;PEVKRALHVGDIKFSWVNLTVNTELAPDFLSSSKPLFEELLEHYRVLAYCGQLDQMLPCAFSSELYRTWHWNESGQFLAALRLPFMYNNKLAGYYKSGGGLTWAVIRGAGHMVPLDRPAAAQRLVTQWTHRWALTTSRSMLDPGRLMELITNSTVSMVANSTVLANSTEPSVYL
;
A
#
# COMPACT_ATOMS: atom_id res chain seq x y z
N PRO A 1 31.52 -13.39 -16.87
CA PRO A 1 31.75 -14.85 -17.05
C PRO A 1 31.66 -15.64 -15.72
N GLU A 2 32.32 -15.16 -14.67
CA GLU A 2 32.31 -15.81 -13.35
C GLU A 2 30.91 -15.99 -12.75
N VAL A 3 30.12 -14.91 -12.65
CA VAL A 3 28.74 -14.96 -12.12
C VAL A 3 27.86 -15.94 -12.90
N LYS A 4 27.98 -15.98 -14.24
CA LYS A 4 27.22 -16.94 -15.07
C LYS A 4 27.60 -18.40 -14.81
N ARG A 5 28.89 -18.66 -14.60
CA ARG A 5 29.37 -20.01 -14.23
C ARG A 5 28.86 -20.40 -12.84
N ALA A 6 28.93 -19.48 -11.87
CA ALA A 6 28.45 -19.73 -10.51
C ALA A 6 26.94 -20.01 -10.46
N LEU A 7 26.15 -19.36 -11.32
CA LEU A 7 24.70 -19.57 -11.44
C LEU A 7 24.31 -20.72 -12.40
N HIS A 8 25.28 -21.38 -13.05
CA HIS A 8 25.06 -22.45 -14.03
C HIS A 8 24.11 -22.10 -15.20
N VAL A 9 24.12 -20.84 -15.67
CA VAL A 9 23.23 -20.36 -16.74
C VAL A 9 23.80 -20.47 -18.16
N GLY A 10 24.99 -21.06 -18.30
CA GLY A 10 25.72 -21.14 -19.58
C GLY A 10 25.95 -19.75 -20.19
N ASP A 11 25.73 -19.65 -21.50
CA ASP A 11 25.99 -18.42 -22.27
C ASP A 11 24.75 -17.55 -22.52
N ILE A 12 23.63 -17.82 -21.84
CA ILE A 12 22.37 -17.08 -22.00
C ILE A 12 22.61 -15.56 -21.86
N LYS A 13 22.09 -14.78 -22.80
CA LYS A 13 22.14 -13.31 -22.76
C LYS A 13 21.08 -12.80 -21.79
N PHE A 14 21.50 -12.09 -20.76
CA PHE A 14 20.60 -11.46 -19.82
C PHE A 14 20.00 -10.17 -20.42
N SER A 15 18.70 -10.00 -20.27
CA SER A 15 17.98 -8.76 -20.54
C SER A 15 16.96 -8.55 -19.43
N TRP A 16 16.73 -7.28 -19.05
CA TRP A 16 15.72 -6.92 -18.05
C TRP A 16 14.30 -7.15 -18.56
N VAL A 17 14.08 -7.01 -19.86
CA VAL A 17 12.77 -7.18 -20.52
C VAL A 17 12.96 -7.99 -21.80
N ASN A 18 12.08 -8.95 -22.03
CA ASN A 18 11.95 -9.66 -23.30
C ASN A 18 10.79 -9.04 -24.08
N LEU A 19 11.11 -8.32 -25.16
CA LEU A 19 10.10 -7.60 -25.93
C LEU A 19 9.12 -8.54 -26.65
N THR A 20 9.58 -9.69 -27.12
CA THR A 20 8.70 -10.70 -27.74
C THR A 20 7.63 -11.15 -26.75
N VAL A 21 8.02 -11.55 -25.55
CA VAL A 21 7.06 -11.97 -24.51
C VAL A 21 6.12 -10.83 -24.12
N ASN A 22 6.64 -9.60 -24.01
CA ASN A 22 5.82 -8.43 -23.69
C ASN A 22 4.74 -8.19 -24.77
N THR A 23 5.11 -8.27 -26.06
CA THR A 23 4.16 -8.12 -27.16
C THR A 23 3.10 -9.21 -27.19
N GLU A 24 3.48 -10.48 -26.98
CA GLU A 24 2.53 -11.60 -26.98
C GLU A 24 1.54 -11.53 -25.80
N LEU A 25 1.95 -10.97 -24.65
CA LEU A 25 1.10 -10.80 -23.48
C LEU A 25 0.38 -9.44 -23.44
N ALA A 26 0.58 -8.57 -24.42
CA ALA A 26 -0.06 -7.26 -24.48
C ALA A 26 -1.61 -7.31 -24.40
N PRO A 27 -2.30 -8.29 -25.01
CA PRO A 27 -3.76 -8.42 -24.87
C PRO A 27 -4.24 -8.63 -23.43
N ASP A 28 -3.43 -9.28 -22.58
CA ASP A 28 -3.78 -9.57 -21.19
C ASP A 28 -3.57 -8.37 -20.26
N PHE A 29 -2.86 -7.32 -20.70
CA PHE A 29 -2.47 -6.20 -19.86
C PHE A 29 -3.66 -5.44 -19.25
N LEU A 30 -4.79 -5.40 -19.94
CA LEU A 30 -6.02 -4.74 -19.48
C LEU A 30 -7.05 -5.71 -18.88
N SER A 31 -6.71 -6.98 -18.79
CA SER A 31 -7.57 -8.00 -18.18
C SER A 31 -7.57 -7.85 -16.66
N SER A 32 -8.76 -7.90 -16.05
CA SER A 32 -8.89 -7.75 -14.61
C SER A 32 -8.57 -9.05 -13.88
N SER A 33 -7.60 -9.02 -12.96
CA SER A 33 -7.32 -10.13 -12.04
C SER A 33 -8.25 -10.18 -10.83
N LYS A 34 -9.21 -9.25 -10.71
CA LYS A 34 -10.12 -9.14 -9.56
C LYS A 34 -10.80 -10.47 -9.18
N PRO A 35 -11.42 -11.23 -10.11
CA PRO A 35 -12.10 -12.48 -9.74
C PRO A 35 -11.17 -13.51 -9.10
N LEU A 36 -9.90 -13.55 -9.54
CA LEU A 36 -8.89 -14.46 -8.98
C LEU A 36 -8.56 -14.11 -7.53
N PHE A 37 -8.47 -12.81 -7.21
CA PHE A 37 -8.21 -12.38 -5.84
C PHE A 37 -9.43 -12.56 -4.93
N GLU A 38 -10.64 -12.35 -5.44
CA GLU A 38 -11.88 -12.64 -4.71
C GLU A 38 -11.95 -14.12 -4.32
N GLU A 39 -11.64 -15.04 -5.25
CA GLU A 39 -11.55 -16.48 -4.97
C GLU A 39 -10.45 -16.81 -3.95
N LEU A 40 -9.25 -16.22 -4.10
CA LEU A 40 -8.16 -16.44 -3.15
C LEU A 40 -8.51 -15.96 -1.73
N LEU A 41 -9.24 -14.86 -1.59
CA LEU A 41 -9.61 -14.29 -0.29
C LEU A 41 -10.62 -15.14 0.48
N GLU A 42 -11.31 -16.08 -0.17
CA GLU A 42 -12.16 -17.07 0.51
C GLU A 42 -11.34 -18.13 1.27
N HIS A 43 -10.06 -18.30 0.92
CA HIS A 43 -9.25 -19.41 1.41
C HIS A 43 -7.89 -19.00 1.99
N TYR A 44 -7.38 -17.84 1.60
CA TYR A 44 -6.03 -17.40 1.89
C TYR A 44 -6.01 -15.95 2.34
N ARG A 45 -5.04 -15.62 3.20
CA ARG A 45 -4.73 -14.22 3.49
C ARG A 45 -3.92 -13.64 2.34
N VAL A 46 -4.23 -12.40 1.97
CA VAL A 46 -3.53 -11.68 0.89
C VAL A 46 -2.89 -10.41 1.46
N LEU A 47 -1.61 -10.18 1.14
CA LEU A 47 -0.94 -8.91 1.34
C LEU A 47 -0.77 -8.21 0.00
N ALA A 48 -1.39 -7.04 -0.13
CA ALA A 48 -1.09 -6.10 -1.19
C ALA A 48 -0.33 -4.91 -0.58
N TYR A 49 0.68 -4.41 -1.29
CA TYR A 49 1.40 -3.22 -0.87
C TYR A 49 1.88 -2.39 -2.07
N CYS A 50 2.03 -1.09 -1.87
CA CYS A 50 2.51 -0.15 -2.88
C CYS A 50 3.45 0.90 -2.28
N GLY A 51 4.25 1.53 -3.14
CA GLY A 51 5.05 2.70 -2.79
C GLY A 51 4.27 3.99 -3.03
N GLN A 52 4.24 4.88 -2.03
CA GLN A 52 3.47 6.13 -2.10
C GLN A 52 3.80 7.03 -3.30
N LEU A 53 5.03 6.95 -3.83
CA LEU A 53 5.54 7.76 -4.92
C LEU A 53 5.50 7.04 -6.28
N ASP A 54 4.84 5.88 -6.37
CA ASP A 54 4.68 5.18 -7.64
C ASP A 54 3.65 5.88 -8.53
N GLN A 55 4.11 6.42 -9.66
CA GLN A 55 3.26 7.05 -10.66
C GLN A 55 2.75 6.04 -11.71
N MET A 56 3.42 4.90 -11.88
CA MET A 56 3.04 3.88 -12.85
C MET A 56 1.81 3.11 -12.36
N LEU A 57 1.81 2.73 -11.08
CA LEU A 57 0.68 2.06 -10.42
C LEU A 57 0.31 2.79 -9.12
N PRO A 58 -0.43 3.91 -9.20
CA PRO A 58 -0.70 4.74 -8.04
C PRO A 58 -1.48 4.02 -6.93
N CYS A 59 -0.98 4.11 -5.70
CA CYS A 59 -1.60 3.53 -4.50
C CYS A 59 -3.09 3.90 -4.34
N ALA A 60 -3.47 5.12 -4.73
CA ALA A 60 -4.85 5.59 -4.62
C ALA A 60 -5.79 4.74 -5.51
N PHE A 61 -5.38 4.44 -6.74
CA PHE A 61 -6.15 3.61 -7.66
C PHE A 61 -6.32 2.19 -7.12
N SER A 62 -5.23 1.56 -6.67
CA SER A 62 -5.28 0.22 -6.05
C SER A 62 -6.21 0.22 -4.82
N SER A 63 -6.14 1.25 -3.98
CA SER A 63 -7.00 1.38 -2.80
C SER A 63 -8.48 1.47 -3.14
N GLU A 64 -8.87 2.14 -4.23
CA GLU A 64 -10.25 2.16 -4.69
C GLU A 64 -10.65 0.82 -5.32
N LEU A 65 -9.77 0.19 -6.10
CA LEU A 65 -10.02 -1.13 -6.68
C LEU A 65 -10.36 -2.18 -5.61
N TYR A 66 -9.57 -2.26 -4.53
CA TYR A 66 -9.82 -3.23 -3.44
C TYR A 66 -11.15 -3.02 -2.73
N ARG A 67 -11.71 -1.81 -2.71
CA ARG A 67 -13.04 -1.56 -2.13
C ARG A 67 -14.17 -2.14 -2.98
N THR A 68 -13.92 -2.42 -4.26
CA THR A 68 -14.90 -3.04 -5.15
C THR A 68 -14.91 -4.56 -5.05
N TRP A 69 -13.94 -5.17 -4.36
CA TRP A 69 -13.81 -6.62 -4.27
C TRP A 69 -14.88 -7.22 -3.37
N HIS A 70 -15.42 -8.36 -3.79
CA HIS A 70 -16.49 -9.10 -3.13
C HIS A 70 -16.00 -10.48 -2.71
N TRP A 71 -16.03 -10.73 -1.42
CA TRP A 71 -15.82 -12.03 -0.78
C TRP A 71 -16.56 -12.03 0.56
N ASN A 72 -16.71 -13.20 1.19
CA ASN A 72 -17.52 -13.38 2.41
C ASN A 72 -17.17 -12.39 3.54
N GLU A 73 -15.89 -12.06 3.72
CA GLU A 73 -15.43 -11.18 4.80
C GLU A 73 -15.11 -9.74 4.34
N SER A 74 -15.50 -9.37 3.12
CA SER A 74 -15.23 -8.04 2.53
C SER A 74 -15.70 -6.87 3.41
N GLY A 75 -16.83 -7.02 4.10
CA GLY A 75 -17.34 -6.04 5.07
C GLY A 75 -16.35 -5.72 6.19
N GLN A 76 -15.57 -6.71 6.65
CA GLN A 76 -14.54 -6.50 7.68
C GLN A 76 -13.40 -5.64 7.13
N PHE A 77 -12.96 -5.87 5.89
CA PHE A 77 -11.98 -5.01 5.24
C PHE A 77 -12.53 -3.61 5.07
N LEU A 78 -13.75 -3.44 4.56
CA LEU A 78 -14.35 -2.12 4.35
C LEU A 78 -14.47 -1.32 5.65
N ALA A 79 -14.88 -1.95 6.74
CA ALA A 79 -15.02 -1.33 8.06
C ALA A 79 -13.67 -1.10 8.78
N ALA A 80 -12.59 -1.79 8.38
CA ALA A 80 -11.31 -1.68 9.07
C ALA A 80 -10.71 -0.26 9.03
N LEU A 81 -10.14 0.17 10.16
CA LEU A 81 -9.42 1.43 10.27
C LEU A 81 -8.06 1.35 9.56
N ARG A 82 -7.63 2.48 8.99
CA ARG A 82 -6.27 2.64 8.51
C ARG A 82 -5.37 3.01 9.69
N LEU A 83 -4.33 2.22 9.93
CA LEU A 83 -3.41 2.38 11.05
C LEU A 83 -2.01 2.76 10.54
N PRO A 84 -1.24 3.55 11.31
CA PRO A 84 0.15 3.84 10.98
C PRO A 84 1.00 2.58 11.07
N PHE A 85 1.85 2.36 10.07
CA PHE A 85 2.89 1.35 10.08
C PHE A 85 4.20 2.00 10.54
N MET A 86 4.78 1.51 11.64
CA MET A 86 5.97 2.08 12.26
C MET A 86 7.18 1.17 12.08
N TYR A 87 8.32 1.76 11.74
CA TYR A 87 9.63 1.10 11.74
C TYR A 87 10.62 1.96 12.52
N ASN A 88 11.28 1.39 13.52
CA ASN A 88 12.23 2.09 14.41
C ASN A 88 11.69 3.43 14.93
N ASN A 89 10.48 3.43 15.49
CA ASN A 89 9.76 4.61 16.02
C ASN A 89 9.48 5.73 15.01
N LYS A 90 9.74 5.51 13.72
CA LYS A 90 9.40 6.41 12.61
C LYS A 90 8.23 5.84 11.84
N LEU A 91 7.34 6.74 11.40
CA LEU A 91 6.25 6.36 10.51
C LEU A 91 6.87 5.85 9.20
N ALA A 92 6.65 4.59 8.87
CA ALA A 92 7.13 3.95 7.65
C ALA A 92 6.04 3.87 6.57
N GLY A 93 4.77 4.00 6.97
CA GLY A 93 3.65 3.91 6.05
C GLY A 93 2.32 3.84 6.79
N TYR A 94 1.32 3.29 6.11
CA TYR A 94 0.01 3.01 6.67
C TYR A 94 -0.47 1.66 6.18
N TYR A 95 -1.31 0.99 6.94
CA TYR A 95 -1.96 -0.24 6.49
C TYR A 95 -3.41 -0.30 6.95
N LYS A 96 -4.18 -1.13 6.27
CA LYS A 96 -5.57 -1.46 6.59
C LYS A 96 -5.71 -2.97 6.44
N SER A 97 -6.30 -3.64 7.44
CA SER A 97 -6.42 -5.10 7.42
C SER A 97 -7.77 -5.53 7.97
N GLY A 98 -8.41 -6.47 7.29
CA GLY A 98 -9.69 -7.06 7.70
C GLY A 98 -10.12 -8.10 6.68
N GLY A 99 -10.88 -9.12 7.11
CA GLY A 99 -11.41 -10.15 6.22
C GLY A 99 -10.35 -10.85 5.35
N GLY A 100 -9.20 -11.20 5.92
CA GLY A 100 -8.11 -11.85 5.17
C GLY A 100 -7.24 -10.93 4.28
N LEU A 101 -7.71 -9.74 3.91
CA LEU A 101 -6.93 -8.78 3.11
C LEU A 101 -6.15 -7.80 4.00
N THR A 102 -4.86 -7.65 3.71
CA THR A 102 -4.01 -6.57 4.22
C THR A 102 -3.56 -5.68 3.07
N TRP A 103 -3.86 -4.38 3.15
CA TRP A 103 -3.39 -3.36 2.20
C TRP A 103 -2.42 -2.40 2.90
N ALA A 104 -1.21 -2.23 2.37
CA ALA A 104 -0.18 -1.36 2.94
C ALA A 104 0.38 -0.34 1.93
N VAL A 105 0.54 0.90 2.37
CA VAL A 105 1.23 1.95 1.63
C VAL A 105 2.54 2.26 2.33
N ILE A 106 3.67 2.11 1.63
CA ILE A 106 5.00 2.43 2.15
C ILE A 106 5.37 3.85 1.74
N ARG A 107 5.62 4.70 2.75
CA ARG A 107 5.89 6.13 2.53
C ARG A 107 7.30 6.35 1.99
N GLY A 108 7.37 7.19 0.95
CA GLY A 108 8.61 7.59 0.31
C GLY A 108 9.33 6.46 -0.43
N ALA A 109 8.57 5.46 -0.90
CA ALA A 109 8.98 4.47 -1.88
C ALA A 109 8.22 4.72 -3.19
N GLY A 110 8.84 4.44 -4.34
CA GLY A 110 8.21 4.36 -5.65
C GLY A 110 7.84 2.92 -6.02
N HIS A 111 7.88 2.60 -7.31
CA HIS A 111 7.46 1.31 -7.86
C HIS A 111 8.20 0.11 -7.24
N MET A 112 9.51 0.23 -7.06
CA MET A 112 10.35 -0.81 -6.47
C MET A 112 10.50 -0.62 -4.97
N VAL A 113 9.43 -0.86 -4.21
CA VAL A 113 9.39 -0.62 -2.75
C VAL A 113 10.59 -1.20 -1.98
N PRO A 114 11.03 -2.46 -2.21
CA PRO A 114 12.19 -3.02 -1.51
C PRO A 114 13.51 -2.34 -1.89
N LEU A 115 13.61 -1.75 -3.08
CA LEU A 115 14.79 -0.99 -3.49
C LEU A 115 14.84 0.36 -2.76
N ASP A 116 13.73 1.07 -2.70
CA ASP A 116 13.67 2.42 -2.13
C ASP A 116 13.63 2.43 -0.60
N ARG A 117 12.93 1.46 0.01
CA ARG A 117 12.70 1.35 1.46
C ARG A 117 12.92 -0.08 1.96
N PRO A 118 14.13 -0.65 1.82
CA PRO A 118 14.43 -2.06 2.09
C PRO A 118 14.04 -2.50 3.51
N ALA A 119 14.40 -1.71 4.51
CA ALA A 119 14.16 -2.05 5.91
C ALA A 119 12.65 -2.09 6.26
N ALA A 120 11.88 -1.13 5.74
CA ALA A 120 10.43 -1.10 5.94
C ALA A 120 9.73 -2.23 5.18
N ALA A 121 10.15 -2.50 3.94
CA ALA A 121 9.62 -3.59 3.13
C ALA A 121 9.88 -4.96 3.79
N GLN A 122 11.12 -5.21 4.22
CA GLN A 122 11.48 -6.42 4.95
C GLN A 122 10.65 -6.58 6.22
N ARG A 123 10.48 -5.51 7.01
CA ARG A 123 9.68 -5.54 8.23
C ARG A 123 8.21 -5.90 7.95
N LEU A 124 7.59 -5.26 6.96
CA LEU A 124 6.21 -5.53 6.55
C LEU A 124 6.04 -7.00 6.17
N VAL A 125 6.87 -7.50 5.25
CA VAL A 125 6.79 -8.89 4.77
C VAL A 125 7.04 -9.87 5.91
N THR A 126 8.07 -9.65 6.73
CA THR A 126 8.41 -10.54 7.85
C THR A 126 7.28 -10.61 8.87
N GLN A 127 6.74 -9.46 9.29
CA GLN A 127 5.64 -9.45 10.26
C GLN A 127 4.40 -10.11 9.68
N TRP A 128 4.06 -9.81 8.42
CA TRP A 128 2.88 -10.38 7.80
C TRP A 128 2.99 -11.91 7.67
N THR A 129 4.09 -12.44 7.15
CA THR A 129 4.28 -13.89 6.96
C THR A 129 4.28 -14.66 8.28
N HIS A 130 4.88 -14.09 9.33
CA HIS A 130 4.91 -14.70 10.67
C HIS A 130 3.65 -14.42 11.50
N ARG A 131 2.66 -13.71 10.93
CA ARG A 131 1.43 -13.29 11.62
C ARG A 131 1.68 -12.43 12.86
N TRP A 132 2.78 -11.68 12.87
CA TRP A 132 3.04 -10.68 13.90
C TRP A 132 2.22 -9.42 13.64
N ALA A 133 1.88 -8.71 14.71
CA ALA A 133 1.21 -7.43 14.59
C ALA A 133 2.09 -6.44 13.78
N LEU A 134 1.53 -5.84 12.73
CA LEU A 134 2.22 -4.86 11.88
C LEU A 134 2.55 -3.58 12.68
N THR A 135 1.68 -3.20 13.61
CA THR A 135 1.98 -2.21 14.64
C THR A 135 2.26 -2.90 15.96
N THR A 136 3.44 -2.67 16.51
CA THR A 136 3.74 -3.12 17.87
C THR A 136 3.07 -2.15 18.86
N SER A 137 2.15 -2.67 19.65
CA SER A 137 1.39 -1.98 20.70
C SER A 137 2.23 -1.03 21.57
N ARG A 138 3.53 -1.31 21.79
CA ARG A 138 4.43 -0.44 22.56
C ARG A 138 4.58 1.01 22.06
N SER A 139 4.31 1.33 20.78
CA SER A 139 4.40 2.73 20.31
C SER A 139 3.06 3.46 20.27
N MET A 140 1.94 2.76 20.41
CA MET A 140 0.57 3.31 20.46
C MET A 140 0.02 3.39 21.89
N LEU A 141 0.50 2.54 22.80
CA LEU A 141 0.11 2.58 24.22
C LEU A 141 0.80 3.69 25.02
N ASP A 142 1.56 4.56 24.37
CA ASP A 142 1.93 5.84 24.99
C ASP A 142 0.69 6.76 24.94
N PRO A 143 0.02 7.03 26.07
CA PRO A 143 -1.21 7.82 26.10
C PRO A 143 -1.00 9.23 25.55
N GLY A 144 0.22 9.77 25.64
CA GLY A 144 0.56 11.07 25.09
C GLY A 144 0.51 11.12 23.56
N ARG A 145 0.96 10.05 22.90
CA ARG A 145 1.02 9.96 21.43
C ARG A 145 -0.33 9.69 20.78
N LEU A 146 -1.20 8.93 21.45
CA LEU A 146 -2.56 8.70 20.97
C LEU A 146 -3.39 9.99 21.02
N MET A 147 -3.25 10.75 22.10
CA MET A 147 -3.91 12.06 22.22
C MET A 147 -3.37 13.06 21.20
N GLU A 148 -2.05 13.11 20.96
CA GLU A 148 -1.45 13.99 19.95
C GLU A 148 -1.96 13.69 18.52
N LEU A 149 -2.16 12.41 18.18
CA LEU A 149 -2.72 11.99 16.90
C LEU A 149 -4.20 12.37 16.77
N ILE A 150 -4.99 12.20 17.83
CA ILE A 150 -6.41 12.58 17.87
C ILE A 150 -6.57 14.10 17.81
N THR A 151 -5.74 14.85 18.55
CA THR A 151 -5.78 16.32 18.56
C THR A 151 -5.35 16.89 17.21
N ASN A 152 -4.29 16.36 16.58
CA ASN A 152 -3.87 16.88 15.27
C ASN A 152 -4.87 16.53 14.14
N SER A 153 -5.58 15.41 14.26
CA SER A 153 -6.63 15.02 13.30
C SER A 153 -7.90 15.89 13.45
N THR A 154 -8.25 16.26 14.68
CA THR A 154 -9.41 17.13 14.97
C THR A 154 -9.10 18.59 14.71
N VAL A 155 -7.90 19.08 15.04
CA VAL A 155 -7.46 20.45 14.72
C VAL A 155 -7.37 20.67 13.20
N SER A 156 -6.91 19.68 12.43
CA SER A 156 -6.91 19.78 10.96
C SER A 156 -8.31 19.79 10.34
N MET A 157 -9.30 19.14 10.97
CA MET A 157 -10.70 19.21 10.51
C MET A 157 -11.36 20.54 10.90
N VAL A 158 -11.08 21.07 12.09
CA VAL A 158 -11.62 22.36 12.58
C VAL A 158 -11.00 23.57 11.87
N ALA A 159 -9.71 23.49 11.50
CA ALA A 159 -9.02 24.52 10.73
C ALA A 159 -9.53 24.60 9.27
N ASN A 160 -9.90 23.48 8.65
CA ASN A 160 -10.46 23.49 7.29
C ASN A 160 -11.94 23.92 7.23
N SER A 161 -12.71 23.71 8.31
CA SER A 161 -14.10 24.21 8.38
C SER A 161 -14.20 25.73 8.63
N THR A 162 -13.14 26.36 9.14
CA THR A 162 -13.12 27.81 9.39
C THR A 162 -12.62 28.62 8.19
N VAL A 163 -11.80 28.04 7.31
CA VAL A 163 -11.32 28.70 6.08
C VAL A 163 -12.40 28.75 4.99
N LEU A 164 -13.26 27.72 4.88
CA LEU A 164 -14.35 27.69 3.88
C LEU A 164 -15.55 28.59 4.22
N ALA A 165 -15.64 29.13 5.45
CA ALA A 165 -16.73 30.01 5.85
C ALA A 165 -16.50 31.50 5.52
N ASN A 166 -15.29 31.90 5.08
CA ASN A 166 -14.91 33.30 4.92
C ASN A 166 -14.50 33.73 3.50
N SER A 167 -14.66 32.88 2.48
CA SER A 167 -14.40 33.27 1.08
C SER A 167 -15.70 33.44 0.28
N THR A 168 -16.43 34.51 0.58
CA THR A 168 -17.38 35.11 -0.39
C THR A 168 -16.75 36.40 -0.90
N GLU A 169 -16.08 36.35 -2.05
CA GLU A 169 -15.87 37.54 -2.88
C GLU A 169 -16.86 37.54 -4.04
N PRO A 170 -17.40 38.72 -4.42
CA PRO A 170 -18.43 38.82 -5.43
C PRO A 170 -17.85 38.76 -6.84
N SER A 171 -18.62 38.13 -7.72
CA SER A 171 -18.45 38.13 -9.17
C SER A 171 -18.31 39.54 -9.75
N VAL A 172 -17.29 39.78 -10.56
CA VAL A 172 -17.27 40.88 -11.53
C VAL A 172 -17.07 40.29 -12.92
N TYR A 173 -18.07 40.51 -13.76
CA TYR A 173 -18.06 40.30 -15.19
C TYR A 173 -17.01 41.20 -15.87
N LEU A 174 -16.20 40.62 -16.75
CA LEU A 174 -15.90 41.07 -18.11
C LEU A 174 -15.16 39.96 -18.87
#